data_AF-A0AAP8HV47-F1
#
_entry.id   AF-A0AAP8HV47-F1
#
_cell.length_a   1.000
_cell.length_b   1.000
_cell.length_c   1.000
_cell.angle_alpha   90.00
_cell.angle_beta   90.00
_cell.angle_gamma   90.00
#
_symmetry.space_group_name_H-M   'P 1'
#
loop_
_entity.id
_entity.type
_entity.pdbx_description
1 polymer ?
#
loop_
_entity_poly.entity_id
_entity_poly.type
_entity_poly.pdbx_seq_one_letter_code
_entity_poly.pdbx_strand_id
1 'polypeptide(L)'
;VRSSVEVFTDPDTPSGCFMVCASAALSSASDDVAQMLRKKHHAQEAALKACFDRKVQQGELLAKTDTALLAKYVICTIEGMSVQAREGASRSDLLRLLEALMLVWPRLSQIGNKV
;
A
#
# COMPACT_ATOMS: atom_id res chain seq x y z
N VAL A 1 -6.23 -3.74 -3.17
CA VAL A 1 -4.97 -4.52 -3.27
C VAL A 1 -4.97 -5.45 -4.48
N ARG A 2 -5.98 -6.34 -4.67
CA ARG A 2 -6.07 -7.15 -5.90
C ARG A 2 -6.15 -6.32 -7.19
N SER A 3 -6.98 -5.27 -7.20
CA SER A 3 -7.04 -4.31 -8.31
C SER A 3 -5.72 -3.58 -8.58
N SER A 4 -4.85 -3.46 -7.58
CA SER A 4 -3.52 -2.84 -7.76
C SER A 4 -2.61 -3.72 -8.61
N VAL A 5 -2.73 -5.05 -8.51
CA VAL A 5 -1.99 -5.98 -9.39
C VAL A 5 -2.39 -5.77 -10.84
N GLU A 6 -3.68 -5.61 -11.11
CA GLU A 6 -4.20 -5.40 -12.46
C GLU A 6 -3.68 -4.09 -13.04
N VAL A 7 -3.78 -3.00 -12.28
CA VAL A 7 -3.28 -1.68 -12.70
C VAL A 7 -1.76 -1.69 -12.93
N PHE A 8 -0.98 -2.39 -12.11
CA PHE A 8 0.49 -2.37 -12.25
C PHE A 8 1.01 -3.26 -13.37
N THR A 9 0.22 -4.22 -13.83
CA THR A 9 0.62 -5.22 -14.84
C THR A 9 -0.16 -5.10 -16.13
N ASP A 10 -0.95 -4.03 -16.28
CA ASP A 10 -1.68 -3.72 -17.49
C ASP A 10 -0.69 -3.42 -18.64
N PRO A 11 -0.69 -4.21 -19.72
CA PRO A 11 0.21 -4.00 -20.85
C PRO A 11 -0.03 -2.67 -21.60
N ASP A 12 -1.21 -2.07 -21.43
CA ASP A 12 -1.59 -0.82 -22.09
C ASP A 12 -1.21 0.43 -21.28
N THR A 13 -0.67 0.28 -20.06
CA THR A 13 -0.20 1.39 -19.22
C THR A 13 1.23 1.14 -18.70
N PRO A 14 2.02 2.20 -18.41
CA PRO A 14 3.34 2.03 -17.81
C PRO A 14 3.24 1.24 -16.50
N SER A 15 4.05 0.18 -16.35
CA SER A 15 4.00 -0.71 -15.19
C SER A 15 4.30 0.02 -13.87
N GLY A 16 3.51 -0.29 -12.85
CA GLY A 16 3.58 0.34 -11.52
C GLY A 16 2.83 1.66 -11.37
N CYS A 17 2.70 2.14 -10.13
CA CYS A 17 2.19 3.47 -9.84
C CYS A 17 3.25 4.53 -10.13
N PHE A 18 2.98 5.41 -11.10
CA PHE A 18 3.84 6.54 -11.43
C PHE A 18 4.36 7.30 -10.21
N MET A 19 3.53 7.53 -9.18
CA MET A 19 3.94 8.30 -8.01
C MET A 19 4.96 7.56 -7.12
N VAL A 20 4.82 6.24 -6.98
CA VAL A 20 5.78 5.41 -6.21
C VAL A 20 7.10 5.33 -6.96
N CYS A 21 7.01 5.10 -8.26
CA CYS A 21 8.13 5.03 -9.18
C CYS A 21 8.86 6.38 -9.33
N ALA A 22 8.15 7.50 -9.25
CA ALA A 22 8.67 8.86 -9.24
C ALA A 22 9.33 9.20 -7.89
N SER A 23 8.85 8.65 -6.78
CA SER A 23 9.42 8.92 -5.46
C SER A 23 10.87 8.44 -5.35
N ALA A 24 11.21 7.29 -5.92
CA ALA A 24 12.57 6.77 -5.90
C ALA A 24 13.53 7.51 -6.85
N ALA A 25 13.02 8.05 -7.97
CA ALA A 25 13.84 8.64 -9.04
C ALA A 25 13.93 10.17 -9.01
N LEU A 26 12.90 10.87 -8.53
CA LEU A 26 12.75 12.33 -8.65
C LEU A 26 12.86 13.07 -7.31
N SER A 27 12.83 12.38 -6.16
CA SER A 27 12.92 13.06 -4.86
C SER A 27 14.29 13.70 -4.60
N SER A 28 15.33 13.30 -5.30
CA SER A 28 16.67 13.89 -5.23
C SER A 28 16.89 15.04 -6.20
N ALA A 29 15.99 15.26 -7.16
CA ALA A 29 16.15 16.24 -8.23
C ALA A 29 15.44 17.58 -7.94
N SER A 30 14.43 17.59 -7.06
CA SER A 30 13.69 18.81 -6.70
C SER A 30 13.00 18.66 -5.34
N ASP A 31 13.21 19.63 -4.45
CA ASP A 31 12.58 19.68 -3.13
C ASP A 31 11.05 19.84 -3.21
N ASP A 32 10.54 20.56 -4.21
CA ASP A 32 9.10 20.75 -4.41
C ASP A 32 8.43 19.44 -4.84
N VAL A 33 9.08 18.69 -5.74
CA VAL A 33 8.60 17.36 -6.15
C VAL A 33 8.65 16.40 -4.97
N ALA A 34 9.72 16.42 -4.18
CA ALA A 34 9.83 15.61 -2.97
C ALA A 34 8.74 15.98 -1.94
N GLN A 35 8.41 17.27 -1.78
CA GLN A 35 7.35 17.71 -0.87
C GLN A 35 5.96 17.29 -1.37
N MET A 36 5.70 17.41 -2.66
CA MET A 36 4.45 16.96 -3.29
C MET A 36 4.25 15.45 -3.08
N LEU A 37 5.28 14.66 -3.32
CA LEU A 37 5.26 13.21 -3.10
C LEU A 37 4.99 12.88 -1.62
N ARG A 38 5.72 13.50 -0.67
CA ARG A 38 5.46 13.29 0.77
C ARG A 38 4.01 13.59 1.14
N LYS A 39 3.46 14.73 0.70
CA LYS A 39 2.06 15.11 0.94
C LYS A 39 1.10 14.05 0.40
N LYS A 40 1.38 13.51 -0.78
CA LYS A 40 0.54 12.50 -1.42
C LYS A 40 0.57 11.16 -0.68
N HIS A 41 1.74 10.69 -0.29
CA HIS A 41 1.88 9.45 0.49
C HIS A 41 1.14 9.58 1.83
N HIS A 42 1.32 10.68 2.55
CA HIS A 42 0.58 10.95 3.79
C HIS A 42 -0.94 11.00 3.59
N ALA A 43 -1.41 11.59 2.48
CA ALA A 43 -2.83 11.61 2.17
C ALA A 43 -3.39 10.20 1.90
N GLN A 44 -2.64 9.33 1.24
CA GLN A 44 -3.03 7.94 1.00
C GLN A 44 -3.09 7.14 2.30
N GLU A 45 -2.08 7.27 3.16
CA GLU A 45 -2.07 6.66 4.49
C GLU A 45 -3.26 7.14 5.34
N ALA A 46 -3.53 8.45 5.37
CA ALA A 46 -4.62 9.03 6.15
C ALA A 46 -6.00 8.55 5.65
N ALA A 47 -6.20 8.48 4.33
CA ALA A 47 -7.45 7.98 3.75
C ALA A 47 -7.68 6.51 4.08
N LEU A 48 -6.62 5.68 4.01
CA LEU A 48 -6.72 4.27 4.35
C LEU A 48 -6.94 4.05 5.85
N LYS A 49 -6.27 4.82 6.70
CA LYS A 49 -6.50 4.82 8.15
C LYS A 49 -7.97 5.14 8.47
N ALA A 50 -8.52 6.20 7.89
CA ALA A 50 -9.92 6.58 8.10
C ALA A 50 -10.90 5.46 7.68
N CYS A 51 -10.58 4.74 6.60
CA CYS A 51 -11.34 3.57 6.19
C CYS A 51 -11.30 2.46 7.27
N PHE A 52 -10.13 2.17 7.84
CA PHE A 52 -9.99 1.19 8.92
C PHE A 52 -10.64 1.64 10.22
N ASP A 53 -10.55 2.91 10.59
CA ASP A 53 -11.26 3.46 11.74
C ASP A 53 -12.77 3.24 11.61
N ARG A 54 -13.33 3.50 10.42
CA ARG A 54 -14.74 3.21 10.15
C ARG A 54 -15.07 1.73 10.29
N LYS A 55 -14.20 0.83 9.82
CA LYS A 55 -14.38 -0.63 9.97
C LYS A 55 -14.33 -1.08 11.42
N VAL A 56 -13.51 -0.44 12.25
CA VAL A 56 -13.52 -0.65 13.71
C VAL A 56 -14.86 -0.21 14.29
N GLN A 57 -15.36 0.97 13.92
CA GLN A 57 -16.67 1.47 14.38
C GLN A 57 -17.83 0.55 13.96
N GLN A 58 -17.72 -0.09 12.79
CA GLN A 58 -18.70 -1.06 12.28
C GLN A 58 -18.58 -2.46 12.89
N GLY A 59 -17.55 -2.72 13.72
CA GLY A 59 -17.28 -4.02 14.31
C GLY A 59 -16.67 -5.05 13.34
N GLU A 60 -16.25 -4.62 12.14
CA GLU A 60 -15.56 -5.48 11.17
C GLU A 60 -14.08 -5.68 11.53
N LEU A 61 -13.49 -4.76 12.30
CA LEU A 61 -12.15 -4.86 12.87
C LEU A 61 -12.25 -4.76 14.40
N LEU A 62 -11.27 -5.34 15.10
CA LEU A 62 -11.24 -5.28 16.56
C LEU A 62 -11.03 -3.84 17.04
N ALA A 63 -11.68 -3.47 18.14
CA ALA A 63 -11.60 -2.13 18.73
C ALA A 63 -10.17 -1.67 19.06
N LYS A 64 -9.26 -2.60 19.37
CA LYS A 64 -7.87 -2.33 19.72
C LYS A 64 -6.89 -2.39 18.54
N THR A 65 -7.41 -2.48 17.31
CA THR A 65 -6.56 -2.51 16.12
C THR A 65 -5.85 -1.17 15.97
N ASP A 66 -4.52 -1.19 15.83
CA ASP A 66 -3.74 -0.02 15.41
C ASP A 66 -3.96 0.22 13.92
N THR A 67 -5.00 1.01 13.62
CA THR A 67 -5.42 1.33 12.26
C THR A 67 -4.37 2.15 11.50
N ALA A 68 -3.54 2.92 12.21
CA ALA A 68 -2.48 3.71 11.61
C ALA A 68 -1.35 2.81 11.10
N LEU A 69 -0.90 1.87 11.94
CA LEU A 69 0.12 0.90 11.57
C LEU A 69 -0.38 -0.05 10.47
N LEU A 70 -1.63 -0.49 10.56
CA LEU A 70 -2.25 -1.33 9.53
C LEU A 70 -2.33 -0.60 8.18
N ALA A 71 -2.73 0.68 8.17
CA ALA A 71 -2.75 1.49 6.96
C ALA A 71 -1.35 1.62 6.34
N LYS A 72 -0.36 1.96 7.16
CA LYS A 72 1.03 2.09 6.71
C LYS A 72 1.55 0.79 6.09
N TYR A 73 1.31 -0.35 6.74
CA TYR A 73 1.75 -1.65 6.25
C TYR A 73 1.14 -1.99 4.88
N VAL A 74 -0.16 -1.76 4.70
CA VAL A 74 -0.85 -2.02 3.43
C VAL A 74 -0.34 -1.08 2.33
N ILE A 75 -0.13 0.20 2.62
CA ILE A 75 0.45 1.15 1.66
C ILE A 75 1.86 0.71 1.25
N CYS A 76 2.75 0.40 2.20
CA CYS A 76 4.10 -0.08 1.90
C CYS A 76 4.08 -1.36 1.04
N THR A 77 3.14 -2.26 1.28
CA THR A 77 3.01 -3.48 0.46
C THR A 77 2.63 -3.15 -0.99
N ILE A 78 1.65 -2.25 -1.19
CA ILE A 78 1.24 -1.80 -2.53
C ILE A 78 2.38 -1.07 -3.24
N GLU A 79 3.12 -0.23 -2.52
CA GLU A 79 4.30 0.47 -3.06
C GLU A 79 5.40 -0.52 -3.46
N GLY A 80 5.70 -1.53 -2.63
CA GLY A 80 6.65 -2.58 -2.97
C GLY A 80 6.25 -3.36 -4.22
N MET A 81 4.96 -3.70 -4.36
CA MET A 81 4.44 -4.36 -5.57
C MET A 81 4.60 -3.50 -6.83
N SER A 82 4.42 -2.18 -6.69
CA SER A 82 4.62 -1.22 -7.78
C SER A 82 6.08 -1.19 -8.25
N VAL A 83 7.03 -1.22 -7.32
CA VAL A 83 8.47 -1.26 -7.64
C VAL A 83 8.81 -2.57 -8.35
N GLN A 84 8.37 -3.71 -7.81
CA GLN A 84 8.61 -5.03 -8.39
C GLN A 84 8.02 -5.14 -9.81
N ALA A 85 6.82 -4.62 -10.06
CA ALA A 85 6.22 -4.58 -11.39
C ALA A 85 7.10 -3.83 -12.40
N ARG A 86 7.67 -2.69 -11.98
CA ARG A 86 8.60 -1.90 -12.82
C ARG A 86 9.91 -2.63 -13.10
N GLU A 87 10.38 -3.42 -12.16
CA GLU A 87 11.58 -4.26 -12.29
C GLU A 87 11.34 -5.56 -13.09
N GLY A 88 10.11 -5.75 -13.60
CA GLY A 88 9.76 -6.86 -14.50
C GLY A 88 9.12 -8.07 -13.83
N ALA A 89 8.69 -7.95 -12.57
CA ALA A 89 7.93 -9.01 -11.91
C ALA A 89 6.64 -9.32 -12.68
N SER A 90 6.35 -10.61 -12.87
CA SER A 90 5.14 -11.01 -13.58
C SER A 90 3.90 -10.77 -12.74
N ARG A 91 2.73 -10.70 -13.41
CA ARG A 91 1.43 -10.70 -12.71
C ARG A 91 1.29 -11.86 -11.72
N SER A 92 1.81 -13.04 -12.08
CA SER A 92 1.76 -14.21 -11.21
C SER A 92 2.59 -14.04 -9.94
N ASP A 93 3.73 -13.36 -10.02
CA ASP A 93 4.60 -13.10 -8.86
C ASP A 93 3.94 -12.11 -7.90
N LEU A 94 3.34 -11.04 -8.44
CA LEU A 94 2.61 -10.06 -7.62
C LEU A 94 1.35 -10.66 -6.98
N LEU A 95 0.66 -11.58 -7.66
CA LEU A 95 -0.45 -12.33 -7.09
C LEU A 95 0.00 -13.22 -5.93
N ARG A 96 1.14 -13.92 -6.04
CA ARG A 96 1.71 -14.70 -4.94
C ARG A 96 2.07 -13.82 -3.73
N LEU A 97 2.57 -12.61 -3.96
CA LEU A 97 2.84 -11.64 -2.89
C LEU A 97 1.53 -11.23 -2.18
N LEU A 98 0.46 -11.01 -2.94
CA LEU A 98 -0.87 -10.75 -2.37
C LEU A 98 -1.41 -11.97 -1.59
N GLU A 99 -1.22 -13.18 -2.08
CA GLU A 99 -1.61 -14.40 -1.37
C GLU A 99 -0.87 -14.50 -0.03
N ALA A 100 0.44 -14.24 -0.01
CA ALA A 100 1.23 -14.19 1.21
C ALA A 100 0.70 -13.12 2.18
N LEU A 101 0.35 -11.93 1.71
CA LEU A 101 -0.30 -10.90 2.52
C LEU A 101 -1.59 -11.41 3.16
N MET A 102 -2.44 -12.10 2.39
CA MET A 102 -3.71 -12.63 2.88
C MET A 102 -3.53 -13.73 3.93
N LEU A 103 -2.44 -14.50 3.88
CA LEU A 103 -2.10 -15.48 4.92
C LEU A 103 -1.76 -14.80 6.26
N VAL A 104 -1.09 -13.65 6.22
CA VAL A 104 -0.69 -12.90 7.43
C VAL A 104 -1.81 -11.96 7.90
N TRP A 105 -2.80 -11.66 7.03
CA TRP A 105 -3.90 -10.74 7.31
C TRP A 105 -4.61 -10.95 8.66
N PRO A 106 -4.95 -12.18 9.10
CA PRO A 106 -5.61 -12.39 10.38
C PRO A 106 -4.80 -11.90 11.60
N ARG A 107 -3.47 -11.88 11.49
CA ARG A 107 -2.58 -11.34 12.53
C ARG A 107 -2.46 -9.83 12.40
N LEU A 108 -2.33 -9.32 11.17
CA LEU A 108 -2.23 -7.88 10.91
C LEU A 108 -3.50 -7.12 11.27
N SER A 109 -4.68 -7.69 11.03
CA SER A 109 -5.96 -7.08 11.42
C SER A 109 -6.17 -7.00 12.94
N GLN A 110 -5.27 -7.58 13.73
CA GLN A 110 -5.25 -7.55 15.19
C GLN A 110 -4.01 -6.82 15.74
N ILE A 111 -3.24 -6.15 14.87
CA ILE A 111 -2.01 -5.46 15.29
C ILE A 111 -2.34 -4.35 16.29
N GLY A 112 -1.49 -4.14 17.29
CA GLY A 112 -1.76 -3.23 18.41
C GLY A 112 -2.56 -3.86 19.55
N ASN A 113 -3.15 -5.04 19.34
CA ASN A 113 -3.76 -5.83 20.40
C ASN A 113 -2.65 -6.53 21.21
N LYS A 114 -2.03 -5.80 22.15
CA LYS A 114 -1.24 -6.44 23.21
C LYS A 114 -2.22 -7.24 24.07
N VAL A 115 -2.05 -8.56 24.08
CA VAL A 115 -2.60 -9.44 25.12
C VAL A 115 -2.13 -8.96 26.47
#